data_AF-D9X753-F1
#
_entry.id   AF-D9X753-F1
#
_cell.length_a   1.000
_cell.length_b   1.000
_cell.length_c   1.000
_cell.angle_alpha   90.00
_cell.angle_beta   90.00
_cell.angle_gamma   90.00
#
_symmetry.space_group_name_H-M   'P 1'
#
loop_
_entity.id
_entity.type
_entity.pdbx_description
1 polymer ?
#
loop_
_entity_poly.entity_id
_entity_poly.type
_entity_poly.pdbx_seq_one_letter_code
_entity_poly.pdbx_strand_id
1 'polypeptide(L)'
;MRHQGTGSEVRPRHGHRVHRRVPAAPRPVPEPGGLVPGPDRRDRTQTRRTARGPARDPGQPLPAGPAPHGRPVAPRVRHVVRHRPDRRLAPQVPCPHDGLRPSAHPAHHVARRRALRGGVGGLPPRVAQAARGAGTAAAHPAEGGRGAVIEELLPQSVVAVEAFGHDGADTPLFPEEAALVARAVDKRRREFAVVRSCARRAMEKLGVPPQPILPGERGAPGWPPGLAGSMTHCDGYCAAALVRAADLASLGIDAEAHGPLPEGVLPSVSLPSEAERLRRLAARRPDIHWDRLLFSAKESVYKAWFPLTGQWLDFMEADIELTEDGAFRAALLVPGPLVGGRRLDHFAGRWTAQRGLVATAIAVPHA
;
A
#
# COMPACT_ATOMS: atom_id res chain seq x y z
N MET A 1 -22.48 65.66 61.36
CA MET A 1 -22.46 66.40 60.08
C MET A 1 -22.22 65.40 58.96
N ARG A 2 -22.93 65.33 57.83
CA ARG A 2 -23.34 66.36 56.83
C ARG A 2 -22.18 66.94 56.02
N HIS A 3 -21.96 66.40 54.82
CA HIS A 3 -21.72 67.02 53.50
C HIS A 3 -21.60 65.82 52.50
N GLN A 4 -22.30 65.68 51.37
CA GLN A 4 -22.68 66.56 50.24
C GLN A 4 -21.47 67.17 49.53
N GLY A 5 -21.26 67.01 48.20
CA GLY A 5 -21.95 66.23 47.16
C GLY A 5 -20.90 65.74 46.12
N THR A 6 -21.17 65.50 44.84
CA THR A 6 -22.37 65.67 43.98
C THR A 6 -22.34 64.59 42.87
N GLY A 7 -23.43 64.45 42.09
CA GLY A 7 -23.45 63.58 40.90
C GLY A 7 -23.97 64.33 39.66
N SER A 8 -23.54 63.85 38.48
CA SER A 8 -24.13 64.02 37.15
C SER A 8 -23.58 62.88 36.28
N GLU A 9 -24.34 61.86 35.89
CA GLU A 9 -25.46 61.85 34.92
C GLU A 9 -25.08 62.12 33.45
N VAL A 10 -25.21 61.05 32.65
CA VAL A 10 -26.00 61.01 31.41
C VAL A 10 -25.62 61.99 30.27
N ARG A 11 -25.00 61.46 29.20
CA ARG A 11 -25.74 60.99 27.99
C ARG A 11 -24.89 60.08 27.07
N PRO A 12 -25.46 58.99 26.51
CA PRO A 12 -24.85 58.29 25.37
C PRO A 12 -25.05 59.10 24.07
N ARG A 13 -24.15 58.96 23.09
CA ARG A 13 -24.33 59.55 21.75
C ARG A 13 -24.14 58.54 20.62
N HIS A 14 -25.25 58.29 19.94
CA HIS A 14 -25.41 58.04 18.50
C HIS A 14 -24.69 56.80 17.92
N GLY A 15 -25.48 55.79 17.59
CA GLY A 15 -25.05 54.73 16.68
C GLY A 15 -25.28 55.08 15.21
N HIS A 16 -24.56 54.41 14.31
CA HIS A 16 -24.88 54.38 12.88
C HIS A 16 -25.43 53.01 12.46
N ARG A 17 -26.44 53.04 11.58
CA ARG A 17 -27.24 51.88 11.20
C ARG A 17 -26.68 51.22 9.94
N VAL A 18 -26.20 49.99 10.10
CA VAL A 18 -26.14 48.89 9.11
C VAL A 18 -25.91 49.25 7.64
N HIS A 19 -24.76 48.86 7.10
CA HIS A 19 -24.69 48.35 5.71
C HIS A 19 -24.03 46.97 5.67
N ARG A 20 -24.87 45.96 5.42
CA ARG A 20 -24.49 44.54 5.31
C ARG A 20 -23.97 44.30 3.89
N ARG A 21 -22.65 44.10 3.70
CA ARG A 21 -22.11 43.67 2.40
C ARG A 21 -22.40 42.18 2.17
N VAL A 22 -23.38 41.92 1.31
CA VAL A 22 -23.69 40.58 0.76
C VAL A 22 -22.66 40.27 -0.33
N PRO A 23 -22.16 39.02 -0.46
CA PRO A 23 -21.26 38.63 -1.55
C PRO A 23 -21.91 38.78 -2.93
N ALA A 24 -21.10 39.10 -3.94
CA ALA A 24 -21.58 39.23 -5.32
C ALA A 24 -21.93 37.86 -5.93
N ALA A 25 -23.02 37.81 -6.71
CA ALA A 25 -23.44 36.61 -7.41
C ALA A 25 -22.47 36.21 -8.55
N PRO A 26 -22.36 34.91 -8.89
CA PRO A 26 -21.56 34.47 -10.04
C PRO A 26 -22.14 34.97 -11.37
N ARG A 27 -21.28 35.16 -12.36
CA ARG A 27 -21.69 35.47 -13.75
C ARG A 27 -22.27 34.22 -14.42
N PRO A 28 -23.30 34.34 -15.28
CA PRO A 28 -23.88 33.20 -15.99
C PRO A 28 -22.93 32.65 -17.06
N VAL A 29 -23.03 31.34 -17.29
CA VAL A 29 -22.37 30.62 -18.40
C VAL A 29 -23.24 30.71 -19.65
N PRO A 30 -22.67 30.96 -20.85
CA PRO A 30 -23.41 30.84 -22.11
C PRO A 30 -23.60 29.37 -22.50
N GLU A 31 -24.79 28.84 -22.30
CA GLU A 31 -25.26 27.55 -22.85
C GLU A 31 -25.45 27.61 -24.39
N PRO A 32 -25.51 26.46 -25.10
CA PRO A 32 -25.14 26.39 -26.52
C PRO A 32 -26.21 26.89 -27.51
N GLY A 33 -25.74 27.40 -28.66
CA GLY A 33 -26.58 27.76 -29.80
C GLY A 33 -27.24 26.54 -30.46
N GLY A 34 -28.53 26.67 -30.79
CA GLY A 34 -29.38 25.58 -31.25
C GLY A 34 -29.33 25.25 -32.76
N LEU A 35 -30.05 24.18 -33.12
CA LEU A 35 -30.16 23.66 -34.49
C LEU A 35 -31.10 24.50 -35.40
N VAL A 36 -30.80 24.49 -36.70
CA VAL A 36 -31.75 24.75 -37.81
C VAL A 36 -31.49 23.68 -38.91
N PRO A 37 -32.51 23.13 -39.62
CA PRO A 37 -32.41 21.75 -40.13
C PRO A 37 -32.62 21.52 -41.64
N GLY A 38 -32.33 20.29 -42.09
CA GLY A 38 -32.99 19.62 -43.22
C GLY A 38 -32.14 19.32 -44.47
N PRO A 39 -32.63 18.49 -45.42
CA PRO A 39 -33.95 17.84 -45.45
C PRO A 39 -33.95 16.29 -45.39
N ASP A 40 -35.10 15.76 -44.96
CA ASP A 40 -35.56 14.37 -45.02
C ASP A 40 -35.44 13.70 -46.41
N ARG A 41 -35.18 12.37 -46.43
CA ARG A 41 -35.76 11.46 -47.44
C ARG A 41 -35.90 9.98 -47.02
N ARG A 42 -37.06 9.65 -46.46
CA ARG A 42 -37.89 8.45 -46.75
C ARG A 42 -37.31 7.04 -46.59
N ASP A 43 -37.54 6.49 -45.41
CA ASP A 43 -38.16 5.18 -45.12
C ASP A 43 -38.66 4.30 -46.30
N ARG A 44 -38.39 2.97 -46.22
CA ARG A 44 -39.38 1.92 -46.52
C ARG A 44 -39.06 0.53 -45.90
N THR A 45 -39.57 0.30 -44.70
CA THR A 45 -40.17 -0.94 -44.14
C THR A 45 -40.08 -2.31 -44.88
N GLN A 46 -39.75 -3.37 -44.09
CA GLN A 46 -40.35 -4.75 -44.12
C GLN A 46 -40.04 -5.70 -45.34
N THR A 47 -40.11 -7.05 -45.30
CA THR A 47 -40.48 -8.08 -44.27
C THR A 47 -39.94 -9.51 -44.59
N ARG A 48 -39.98 -10.43 -43.60
CA ARG A 48 -39.91 -11.93 -43.67
C ARG A 48 -38.57 -12.57 -44.14
N ARG A 49 -38.01 -13.67 -43.59
CA ARG A 49 -38.36 -14.79 -42.65
C ARG A 49 -38.85 -16.12 -43.28
N THR A 50 -37.93 -17.04 -43.60
CA THR A 50 -38.00 -18.54 -43.70
C THR A 50 -36.64 -19.08 -44.21
N ALA A 51 -36.16 -20.33 -44.04
CA ALA A 51 -36.57 -21.52 -43.26
C ALA A 51 -35.34 -22.44 -42.95
N ARG A 52 -35.55 -23.61 -42.32
CA ARG A 52 -34.54 -24.65 -41.95
C ARG A 52 -34.05 -25.42 -43.20
N GLY A 53 -32.80 -25.88 -43.30
CA GLY A 53 -32.25 -27.15 -42.71
C GLY A 53 -31.92 -28.17 -43.84
N PRO A 54 -31.38 -29.38 -43.60
CA PRO A 54 -30.96 -30.03 -42.35
C PRO A 54 -29.44 -30.43 -42.33
N ALA A 55 -29.02 -31.28 -41.39
CA ALA A 55 -27.67 -31.85 -41.29
C ALA A 55 -27.62 -33.36 -41.61
N ARG A 56 -26.41 -33.93 -41.75
CA ARG A 56 -26.12 -35.38 -41.67
C ARG A 56 -24.80 -35.63 -40.94
N ASP A 57 -24.70 -36.83 -40.37
CA ASP A 57 -23.66 -37.31 -39.45
C ASP A 57 -23.07 -38.66 -39.97
N PRO A 58 -22.39 -39.54 -39.21
CA PRO A 58 -20.93 -39.66 -39.25
C PRO A 58 -20.39 -40.98 -39.84
N GLY A 59 -19.09 -40.94 -40.19
CA GLY A 59 -18.16 -42.05 -39.95
C GLY A 59 -17.99 -43.14 -41.03
N GLN A 60 -16.82 -43.14 -41.69
CA GLN A 60 -15.97 -44.33 -41.90
C GLN A 60 -14.53 -43.89 -42.27
N PRO A 61 -13.50 -44.77 -42.14
CA PRO A 61 -12.10 -44.34 -42.05
C PRO A 61 -11.38 -44.18 -43.40
N LEU A 62 -10.33 -43.35 -43.41
CA LEU A 62 -9.33 -43.28 -44.48
C LEU A 62 -8.11 -44.16 -44.11
N PRO A 63 -7.49 -44.88 -45.07
CA PRO A 63 -6.40 -45.82 -44.80
C PRO A 63 -5.05 -45.14 -44.56
N ALA A 64 -4.18 -45.81 -43.80
CA ALA A 64 -2.79 -45.40 -43.63
C ALA A 64 -1.92 -45.83 -44.83
N GLY A 65 -1.03 -44.93 -45.28
CA GLY A 65 -0.04 -45.17 -46.32
C GLY A 65 1.28 -44.44 -46.02
N PRO A 66 2.44 -44.93 -46.48
CA PRO A 66 3.75 -44.59 -45.91
C PRO A 66 4.36 -43.30 -46.46
N ALA A 67 5.22 -42.67 -45.65
CA ALA A 67 6.14 -41.63 -46.08
C ALA A 67 7.43 -42.21 -46.67
N PRO A 68 7.99 -41.55 -47.70
CA PRO A 68 9.43 -41.43 -47.84
C PRO A 68 9.89 -39.98 -48.07
N HIS A 69 11.20 -39.75 -48.02
CA HIS A 69 11.82 -38.42 -47.96
C HIS A 69 11.87 -37.67 -49.30
N GLY A 70 11.77 -36.33 -49.25
CA GLY A 70 12.12 -35.45 -50.38
C GLY A 70 12.09 -33.96 -50.00
N ARG A 71 13.23 -33.26 -50.06
CA ARG A 71 13.32 -31.79 -49.95
C ARG A 71 13.22 -31.14 -51.33
N PRO A 72 12.36 -30.11 -51.48
CA PRO A 72 12.71 -28.93 -52.29
C PRO A 72 12.88 -27.65 -51.45
N VAL A 73 13.11 -26.50 -52.09
CA VAL A 73 13.69 -25.30 -51.47
C VAL A 73 12.78 -24.05 -51.56
N ALA A 74 12.45 -23.48 -50.39
CA ALA A 74 11.99 -22.09 -50.15
C ALA A 74 10.63 -21.68 -50.82
N PRO A 75 9.96 -20.57 -50.39
CA PRO A 75 10.51 -19.21 -50.31
C PRO A 75 10.40 -18.55 -48.91
N ARG A 76 10.74 -17.25 -48.84
CA ARG A 76 10.88 -16.44 -47.62
C ARG A 76 9.61 -15.65 -47.29
N VAL A 77 9.29 -15.52 -46.00
CA VAL A 77 8.64 -14.31 -45.45
C VAL A 77 9.38 -13.89 -44.17
N ARG A 78 9.92 -12.67 -44.16
CA ARG A 78 10.33 -11.96 -42.93
C ARG A 78 9.42 -10.74 -42.80
N HIS A 79 8.86 -10.50 -41.61
CA HIS A 79 8.07 -9.28 -41.39
C HIS A 79 8.97 -8.04 -41.46
N VAL A 80 8.49 -7.02 -42.18
CA VAL A 80 9.23 -5.79 -42.44
C VAL A 80 8.81 -4.70 -41.45
N VAL A 81 9.73 -4.27 -40.59
CA VAL A 81 9.62 -2.98 -39.89
C VAL A 81 10.20 -1.90 -40.80
N ARG A 82 9.37 -0.94 -41.22
CA ARG A 82 9.80 0.15 -42.12
C ARG A 82 10.44 1.28 -41.33
N HIS A 83 11.76 1.39 -41.39
CA HIS A 83 12.48 2.59 -40.96
C HIS A 83 12.33 3.70 -42.02
N ARG A 84 12.24 4.97 -41.60
CA ARG A 84 12.31 6.15 -42.49
C ARG A 84 13.43 7.09 -42.02
N PRO A 85 14.48 7.35 -42.83
CA PRO A 85 15.13 8.68 -42.87
C PRO A 85 14.15 9.67 -43.55
N ASP A 86 14.31 10.99 -43.59
CA ASP A 86 15.46 11.91 -43.40
C ASP A 86 14.85 13.32 -43.02
N ARG A 87 15.49 14.48 -42.83
CA ARG A 87 16.88 14.97 -42.97
C ARG A 87 17.09 16.27 -42.14
N ARG A 88 18.21 16.41 -41.40
CA ARG A 88 18.94 17.68 -41.12
C ARG A 88 20.17 17.42 -40.24
N LEU A 89 21.35 17.39 -40.85
CA LEU A 89 22.64 17.40 -40.15
C LEU A 89 23.13 18.84 -39.92
N ALA A 90 23.82 19.06 -38.80
CA ALA A 90 24.78 20.14 -38.62
C ALA A 90 26.20 19.53 -38.63
N PRO A 91 27.25 20.26 -39.06
CA PRO A 91 28.59 19.70 -39.23
C PRO A 91 29.28 19.38 -37.90
N GLN A 92 30.23 18.44 -37.94
CA GLN A 92 31.09 18.12 -36.80
C GLN A 92 32.16 19.20 -36.63
N VAL A 93 32.48 19.55 -35.38
CA VAL A 93 33.58 20.44 -35.01
C VAL A 93 34.53 19.66 -34.08
N PRO A 94 35.86 19.70 -34.28
CA PRO A 94 36.80 19.01 -33.40
C PRO A 94 36.82 19.63 -32.00
N CYS A 95 36.81 18.80 -30.95
CA CYS A 95 36.99 19.25 -29.57
C CYS A 95 38.44 19.03 -29.12
N PRO A 96 39.22 20.08 -28.82
CA PRO A 96 40.21 20.02 -27.75
C PRO A 96 39.50 20.02 -26.38
N HIS A 97 40.25 19.64 -25.34
CA HIS A 97 39.90 19.79 -23.91
C HIS A 97 39.40 21.22 -23.59
N ASP A 98 38.44 21.48 -22.68
CA ASP A 98 37.94 20.70 -21.53
C ASP A 98 36.44 20.94 -21.22
N GLY A 99 35.87 20.02 -20.41
CA GLY A 99 34.75 20.23 -19.46
C GLY A 99 33.48 21.00 -19.88
N LEU A 100 32.35 20.29 -20.08
CA LEU A 100 31.02 20.92 -20.15
C LEU A 100 29.89 20.11 -19.48
N ARG A 101 28.74 20.78 -19.28
CA ARG A 101 27.58 20.37 -18.46
C ARG A 101 26.70 19.30 -19.13
N PRO A 102 25.95 18.47 -18.36
CA PRO A 102 24.90 17.62 -18.89
C PRO A 102 23.69 18.42 -19.42
N SER A 103 22.96 17.84 -20.37
CA SER A 103 21.72 18.40 -20.93
C SER A 103 20.48 18.11 -20.05
N ALA A 104 19.39 18.83 -20.31
CA ALA A 104 18.28 18.96 -19.36
C ALA A 104 17.28 17.79 -19.36
N HIS A 105 17.30 16.99 -18.28
CA HIS A 105 16.11 16.33 -17.72
C HIS A 105 16.13 16.41 -16.18
N PRO A 106 14.97 16.45 -15.48
CA PRO A 106 14.94 16.66 -14.02
C PRO A 106 15.59 15.53 -13.22
N ALA A 107 16.61 15.85 -12.42
CA ALA A 107 17.45 14.88 -11.71
C ALA A 107 16.85 14.32 -10.39
N HIS A 108 15.56 13.95 -10.39
CA HIS A 108 14.82 13.57 -9.16
C HIS A 108 14.08 12.21 -9.22
N HIS A 109 14.55 11.23 -10.01
CA HIS A 109 13.88 9.90 -10.10
C HIS A 109 14.74 8.64 -9.93
N VAL A 110 16.06 8.74 -9.69
CA VAL A 110 16.96 7.57 -9.69
C VAL A 110 17.43 7.14 -8.28
N ALA A 111 17.34 8.01 -7.27
CA ALA A 111 18.02 7.82 -5.97
C ALA A 111 17.20 7.12 -4.85
N ARG A 112 16.05 6.50 -5.14
CA ARG A 112 15.27 5.70 -4.17
C ARG A 112 14.84 4.34 -4.74
N ARG A 113 15.78 3.38 -4.77
CA ARG A 113 15.50 1.96 -5.09
C ARG A 113 16.15 1.02 -4.08
N ARG A 114 15.56 0.91 -2.89
CA ARG A 114 15.70 -0.26 -2.00
C ARG A 114 14.36 -0.61 -1.39
N ALA A 115 14.17 -1.91 -1.18
CA ALA A 115 13.12 -2.47 -0.36
C ALA A 115 13.06 -1.81 1.02
N LEU A 116 11.85 -1.51 1.52
CA LEU A 116 11.66 -1.29 2.95
C LEU A 116 11.94 -2.62 3.67
N ARG A 117 13.10 -2.73 4.29
CA ARG A 117 13.32 -3.67 5.40
C ARG A 117 12.77 -2.96 6.64
N GLY A 118 11.96 -3.68 7.44
CA GLY A 118 11.06 -3.09 8.45
C GLY A 118 11.70 -2.05 9.37
N GLY A 119 10.95 -1.00 9.66
CA GLY A 119 11.34 0.10 10.53
C GLY A 119 12.23 1.15 9.85
N VAL A 120 11.72 2.39 9.76
CA VAL A 120 12.48 3.65 9.53
C VAL A 120 13.31 3.78 8.23
N GLY A 121 13.37 2.75 7.39
CA GLY A 121 14.29 2.57 6.25
C GLY A 121 14.15 3.50 5.02
N GLY A 122 13.56 4.69 5.17
CA GLY A 122 13.38 5.68 4.10
C GLY A 122 13.44 7.15 4.53
N LEU A 123 13.62 7.43 5.83
CA LEU A 123 13.65 8.78 6.41
C LEU A 123 15.07 9.40 6.31
N PRO A 124 15.21 10.74 6.33
CA PRO A 124 16.52 11.41 6.23
C PRO A 124 17.47 11.00 7.38
N PRO A 125 18.80 11.03 7.18
CA PRO A 125 19.75 10.29 8.01
C PRO A 125 19.77 10.66 9.51
N ARG A 126 19.29 11.84 9.90
CA ARG A 126 19.12 12.23 11.32
C ARG A 126 18.07 11.36 12.04
N VAL A 127 17.00 10.95 11.35
CA VAL A 127 15.93 10.12 11.92
C VAL A 127 16.38 8.67 12.12
N ALA A 128 17.16 8.14 11.17
CA ALA A 128 17.76 6.80 11.26
C ALA A 128 18.79 6.65 12.40
N GLN A 129 19.20 7.77 13.02
CA GLN A 129 20.08 7.81 14.19
C GLN A 129 19.28 8.05 15.49
N ALA A 130 18.22 8.86 15.47
CA ALA A 130 17.30 9.03 16.60
C ALA A 130 16.62 7.70 17.00
N ALA A 131 16.19 6.90 16.01
CA ALA A 131 15.64 5.56 16.24
C ALA A 131 16.66 4.51 16.74
N ARG A 132 17.91 4.91 17.01
CA ARG A 132 18.96 4.09 17.65
C ARG A 132 19.39 4.63 19.02
N GLY A 133 18.74 5.70 19.51
CA GLY A 133 19.27 6.56 20.57
C GLY A 133 18.22 7.07 21.55
N ALA A 134 17.18 6.29 21.84
CA ALA A 134 16.23 6.55 22.93
C ALA A 134 15.75 5.23 23.55
N GLY A 135 15.76 5.13 24.88
CA GLY A 135 15.18 4.01 25.61
C GLY A 135 16.18 2.98 26.17
N THR A 136 16.95 3.36 27.20
CA THR A 136 17.32 2.39 28.24
C THR A 136 16.06 2.07 29.04
N ALA A 137 15.27 1.09 28.57
CA ALA A 137 14.03 0.70 29.21
C ALA A 137 14.29 0.15 30.62
N ALA A 138 13.59 0.69 31.62
CA ALA A 138 13.57 0.08 32.95
C ALA A 138 12.87 -1.28 32.87
N ALA A 139 13.46 -2.30 33.48
CA ALA A 139 12.92 -3.66 33.46
C ALA A 139 11.69 -3.78 34.37
N HIS A 140 10.51 -3.61 33.79
CA HIS A 140 9.26 -4.04 34.42
C HIS A 140 9.12 -5.58 34.32
N PRO A 141 8.61 -6.26 35.37
CA PRO A 141 8.54 -7.72 35.40
C PRO A 141 7.53 -8.26 34.38
N ALA A 142 7.90 -9.35 33.71
CA ALA A 142 7.08 -9.99 32.69
C ALA A 142 6.09 -10.99 33.31
N GLU A 143 4.90 -10.53 33.70
CA GLU A 143 3.83 -11.40 34.20
C GLU A 143 2.79 -11.79 33.12
N GLY A 144 2.58 -13.09 32.97
CA GLY A 144 1.23 -13.66 33.02
C GLY A 144 0.32 -13.63 31.78
N GLY A 145 0.71 -13.07 30.63
CA GLY A 145 -0.19 -12.95 29.46
C GLY A 145 0.21 -13.75 28.22
N ARG A 146 -0.26 -15.00 28.06
CA ARG A 146 -0.11 -15.79 26.80
C ARG A 146 -1.22 -15.53 25.75
N GLY A 147 -1.79 -14.32 25.72
CA GLY A 147 -2.74 -13.90 24.69
C GLY A 147 -2.01 -13.47 23.40
N ALA A 148 -2.53 -13.87 22.23
CA ALA A 148 -2.01 -13.44 20.94
C ALA A 148 -2.46 -12.01 20.60
N VAL A 149 -1.66 -11.25 19.84
CA VAL A 149 -1.88 -9.82 19.62
C VAL A 149 -2.41 -9.52 18.21
N ILE A 150 -1.82 -10.14 17.18
CA ILE A 150 -2.24 -10.04 15.78
C ILE A 150 -3.31 -11.10 15.45
N GLU A 151 -3.29 -12.28 16.08
CA GLU A 151 -4.28 -13.34 15.81
C GLU A 151 -5.72 -12.86 16.09
N GLU A 152 -5.93 -12.05 17.14
CA GLU A 152 -7.23 -11.43 17.48
C GLU A 152 -7.75 -10.41 16.46
N LEU A 153 -6.89 -9.87 15.58
CA LEU A 153 -7.26 -8.89 14.56
C LEU A 153 -7.81 -9.55 13.28
N LEU A 154 -7.53 -10.83 13.08
CA LEU A 154 -7.60 -11.52 11.79
C LEU A 154 -8.86 -12.40 11.64
N PRO A 155 -9.33 -12.65 10.39
CA PRO A 155 -10.40 -13.62 10.14
C PRO A 155 -9.89 -15.06 10.32
N GLN A 156 -10.78 -15.99 10.67
CA GLN A 156 -10.46 -17.39 10.99
C GLN A 156 -9.75 -18.19 9.88
N SER A 157 -9.78 -17.73 8.62
CA SER A 157 -9.01 -18.33 7.52
C SER A 157 -7.51 -18.01 7.54
N VAL A 158 -7.11 -16.96 8.28
CA VAL A 158 -5.71 -16.55 8.42
C VAL A 158 -5.12 -17.19 9.67
N VAL A 159 -4.00 -17.88 9.49
CA VAL A 159 -3.18 -18.40 10.57
C VAL A 159 -2.12 -17.39 10.95
N ALA A 160 -2.13 -16.91 12.19
CA ALA A 160 -1.02 -16.17 12.77
C ALA A 160 -0.08 -17.08 13.56
N VAL A 161 1.20 -16.70 13.63
CA VAL A 161 2.16 -17.17 14.62
C VAL A 161 3.03 -16.00 15.07
N GLU A 162 3.25 -15.94 16.39
CA GLU A 162 3.98 -14.89 17.09
C GLU A 162 5.19 -15.47 17.85
N ALA A 163 6.11 -14.59 18.21
CA ALA A 163 7.27 -14.82 19.07
C ALA A 163 7.59 -13.53 19.83
N PHE A 164 7.88 -13.64 21.13
CA PHE A 164 8.13 -12.51 22.03
C PHE A 164 9.56 -12.55 22.60
N GLY A 165 10.16 -11.39 22.83
CA GLY A 165 11.49 -11.25 23.43
C GLY A 165 12.59 -11.97 22.64
N HIS A 166 12.99 -13.16 23.13
CA HIS A 166 14.04 -14.00 22.56
C HIS A 166 13.52 -15.36 22.05
N ASP A 167 12.20 -15.56 22.00
CA ASP A 167 11.57 -16.80 21.51
C ASP A 167 12.08 -17.17 20.10
N GLY A 168 12.70 -18.36 19.98
CA GLY A 168 13.22 -18.84 18.70
C GLY A 168 14.45 -18.10 18.17
N ALA A 169 15.20 -17.38 19.02
CA ALA A 169 16.41 -16.65 18.60
C ALA A 169 17.46 -17.54 17.89
N ASP A 170 17.51 -18.83 18.24
CA ASP A 170 18.41 -19.84 17.66
C ASP A 170 17.73 -20.72 16.58
N THR A 171 16.54 -20.35 16.07
CA THR A 171 15.89 -21.14 15.00
C THR A 171 16.79 -21.19 13.76
N PRO A 172 17.09 -22.39 13.21
CA PRO A 172 17.85 -22.50 11.97
C PRO A 172 17.14 -21.82 10.79
N LEU A 173 17.93 -21.12 9.98
CA LEU A 173 17.52 -20.67 8.66
C LEU A 173 17.78 -21.78 7.64
N PHE A 174 16.98 -21.82 6.58
CA PHE A 174 17.34 -22.60 5.38
C PHE A 174 18.63 -22.03 4.75
N PRO A 175 19.49 -22.82 4.08
CA PRO A 175 20.75 -22.33 3.50
C PRO A 175 20.58 -21.10 2.59
N GLU A 176 19.52 -21.09 1.78
CA GLU A 176 19.13 -20.01 0.87
C GLU A 176 18.70 -18.75 1.63
N GLU A 177 18.08 -18.90 2.80
CA GLU A 177 17.72 -17.79 3.67
C GLU A 177 18.93 -17.24 4.43
N ALA A 178 19.82 -18.11 4.92
CA ALA A 178 21.03 -17.74 5.63
C ALA A 178 21.96 -16.88 4.77
N ALA A 179 22.09 -17.21 3.48
CA ALA A 179 22.87 -16.44 2.50
C ALA A 179 22.44 -14.95 2.42
N LEU A 180 21.15 -14.65 2.58
CA LEU A 180 20.59 -13.29 2.49
C LEU A 180 20.95 -12.39 3.68
N VAL A 181 21.39 -12.99 4.79
CA VAL A 181 21.79 -12.29 6.02
C VAL A 181 23.22 -12.59 6.48
N ALA A 182 24.01 -13.29 5.66
CA ALA A 182 25.42 -13.61 5.95
C ALA A 182 26.33 -12.39 6.19
N ARG A 183 25.93 -11.20 5.73
CA ARG A 183 26.62 -9.90 5.98
C ARG A 183 25.79 -8.92 6.83
N ALA A 184 24.75 -9.39 7.52
CA ALA A 184 23.92 -8.56 8.38
C ALA A 184 24.42 -8.59 9.83
N VAL A 185 24.17 -7.52 10.59
CA VAL A 185 24.45 -7.48 12.05
C VAL A 185 23.54 -8.46 12.79
N ASP A 186 23.98 -8.98 13.95
CA ASP A 186 23.32 -10.14 14.57
C ASP A 186 21.89 -9.88 15.07
N LYS A 187 21.56 -8.65 15.49
CA LYS A 187 20.16 -8.25 15.73
C LYS A 187 19.30 -8.51 14.49
N ARG A 188 19.78 -8.10 13.31
CA ARG A 188 19.07 -8.32 12.03
C ARG A 188 19.04 -9.79 11.61
N ARG A 189 20.07 -10.57 11.93
CA ARG A 189 20.08 -12.02 11.67
C ARG A 189 19.02 -12.74 12.50
N ARG A 190 18.91 -12.40 13.81
CA ARG A 190 17.89 -12.93 14.73
C ARG A 190 16.47 -12.55 14.29
N GLU A 191 16.15 -11.27 14.10
CA GLU A 191 14.85 -10.80 13.57
C GLU A 191 14.41 -11.59 12.33
N PHE A 192 15.33 -11.73 11.37
CA PHE A 192 15.08 -12.37 10.08
C PHE A 192 14.83 -13.88 10.21
N ALA A 193 15.46 -14.54 11.19
CA ALA A 193 15.26 -15.95 11.52
C ALA A 193 13.97 -16.18 12.31
N VAL A 194 13.71 -15.40 13.37
CA VAL A 194 12.51 -15.54 14.21
C VAL A 194 11.24 -15.32 13.39
N VAL A 195 11.17 -14.26 12.57
CA VAL A 195 9.97 -14.00 11.76
C VAL A 195 9.71 -15.09 10.70
N ARG A 196 10.78 -15.73 10.19
CA ARG A 196 10.68 -16.92 9.31
C ARG A 196 10.30 -18.19 10.06
N SER A 197 10.75 -18.34 11.30
CA SER A 197 10.28 -19.39 12.22
C SER A 197 8.76 -19.30 12.41
N CYS A 198 8.23 -18.10 12.66
CA CYS A 198 6.80 -17.85 12.76
C CYS A 198 6.08 -18.21 11.45
N ALA A 199 6.58 -17.75 10.31
CA ALA A 199 5.98 -18.01 9.02
C ALA A 199 5.94 -19.50 8.65
N ARG A 200 6.99 -20.28 8.95
CA ARG A 200 6.99 -21.73 8.71
C ARG A 200 6.07 -22.49 9.67
N ARG A 201 5.99 -22.09 10.94
CA ARG A 201 4.99 -22.59 11.90
C ARG A 201 3.55 -22.30 11.44
N ALA A 202 3.34 -21.19 10.73
CA ALA A 202 2.07 -20.87 10.09
C ALA A 202 1.78 -21.75 8.86
N MET A 203 2.79 -22.12 8.06
CA MET A 203 2.66 -23.12 6.99
C MET A 203 2.23 -24.48 7.57
N GLU A 204 2.88 -24.94 8.64
CA GLU A 204 2.58 -26.21 9.32
C GLU A 204 1.13 -26.24 9.84
N LYS A 205 0.70 -25.18 10.55
CA LYS A 205 -0.70 -24.98 10.97
C LYS A 205 -1.69 -24.99 9.79
N LEU A 206 -1.28 -24.55 8.58
CA LEU A 206 -2.08 -24.60 7.34
C LEU A 206 -1.99 -25.95 6.58
N GLY A 207 -1.26 -26.94 7.11
CA GLY A 207 -1.04 -28.24 6.46
C GLY A 207 -0.09 -28.17 5.25
N VAL A 208 0.76 -27.15 5.16
CA VAL A 208 1.76 -26.97 4.11
C VAL A 208 3.17 -27.21 4.69
N PRO A 209 4.03 -28.04 4.05
CA PRO A 209 5.38 -28.28 4.53
C PRO A 209 6.22 -26.98 4.60
N PRO A 210 7.05 -26.79 5.66
CA PRO A 210 7.99 -25.68 5.79
C PRO A 210 8.89 -25.51 4.55
N GLN A 211 8.97 -24.26 4.06
CA GLN A 211 9.77 -23.89 2.89
C GLN A 211 10.56 -22.59 3.14
N PRO A 212 11.68 -22.37 2.43
CA PRO A 212 12.46 -21.14 2.51
C PRO A 212 11.67 -19.95 1.94
N ILE A 213 11.62 -18.84 2.69
CA ILE A 213 10.90 -17.63 2.28
C ILE A 213 11.92 -16.61 1.74
N LEU A 214 12.14 -16.64 0.43
CA LEU A 214 13.09 -15.76 -0.24
C LEU A 214 12.43 -14.41 -0.59
N PRO A 215 13.15 -13.27 -0.60
CA PRO A 215 12.59 -11.98 -1.00
C PRO A 215 12.27 -11.95 -2.51
N GLY A 216 11.01 -11.67 -2.85
CA GLY A 216 10.54 -11.40 -4.20
C GLY A 216 10.79 -9.94 -4.63
N GLU A 217 9.97 -9.41 -5.54
CA GLU A 217 10.12 -8.02 -5.99
C GLU A 217 10.10 -7.04 -4.80
N ARG A 218 11.04 -6.09 -4.83
CA ARG A 218 11.20 -5.03 -3.81
C ARG A 218 11.25 -5.54 -2.38
N GLY A 219 11.70 -6.78 -2.18
CA GLY A 219 11.92 -7.37 -0.86
C GLY A 219 10.67 -7.86 -0.15
N ALA A 220 9.50 -7.85 -0.81
CA ALA A 220 8.31 -8.53 -0.31
C ALA A 220 8.58 -10.04 -0.11
N PRO A 221 7.87 -10.74 0.80
CA PRO A 221 8.05 -12.18 0.97
C PRO A 221 7.63 -12.94 -0.30
N GLY A 222 8.52 -13.75 -0.86
CA GLY A 222 8.20 -14.76 -1.86
C GLY A 222 7.55 -15.96 -1.17
N TRP A 223 6.21 -15.95 -1.11
CA TRP A 223 5.43 -17.05 -0.56
C TRP A 223 5.44 -18.27 -1.49
N PRO A 224 5.41 -19.50 -0.94
CA PRO A 224 5.20 -20.70 -1.75
C PRO A 224 3.89 -20.66 -2.55
N PRO A 225 3.80 -21.33 -3.71
CA PRO A 225 2.57 -21.38 -4.51
C PRO A 225 1.35 -21.81 -3.70
N GLY A 226 0.24 -21.09 -3.87
CA GLY A 226 -1.01 -21.33 -3.14
C GLY A 226 -1.10 -20.67 -1.75
N LEU A 227 -0.04 -20.02 -1.27
CA LEU A 227 -0.06 -19.22 -0.05
C LEU A 227 0.03 -17.71 -0.34
N ALA A 228 -0.62 -16.93 0.51
CA ALA A 228 -0.41 -15.50 0.67
C ALA A 228 -0.15 -15.20 2.16
N GLY A 229 0.37 -14.02 2.47
CA GLY A 229 0.69 -13.69 3.85
C GLY A 229 1.43 -12.37 4.03
N SER A 230 1.69 -12.04 5.29
CA SER A 230 2.40 -10.84 5.72
C SER A 230 3.30 -11.13 6.92
N MET A 231 4.32 -10.28 7.13
CA MET A 231 5.29 -10.41 8.22
C MET A 231 5.64 -9.05 8.80
N THR A 232 5.85 -9.00 10.11
CA THR A 232 6.34 -7.82 10.82
C THR A 232 7.28 -8.20 11.97
N HIS A 233 8.12 -7.24 12.38
CA HIS A 233 8.99 -7.34 13.54
C HIS A 233 9.26 -5.94 14.11
N CYS A 234 9.33 -5.85 15.43
CA CYS A 234 9.85 -4.69 16.15
C CYS A 234 10.64 -5.17 17.37
N ASP A 235 11.13 -4.24 18.20
CA ASP A 235 11.99 -4.60 19.33
C ASP A 235 11.23 -5.43 20.37
N GLY A 236 11.58 -6.72 20.46
CA GLY A 236 10.94 -7.69 21.36
C GLY A 236 9.72 -8.41 20.79
N TYR A 237 9.39 -8.26 19.49
CA TYR A 237 8.26 -8.95 18.87
C TYR A 237 8.50 -9.32 17.39
N CYS A 238 8.05 -10.49 16.99
CA CYS A 238 8.07 -10.97 15.60
C CYS A 238 6.79 -11.76 15.29
N ALA A 239 6.17 -11.48 14.15
CA ALA A 239 4.95 -12.18 13.75
C ALA A 239 4.87 -12.43 12.24
N ALA A 240 4.21 -13.53 11.89
CA ALA A 240 3.83 -13.87 10.53
C ALA A 240 2.37 -14.29 10.52
N ALA A 241 1.62 -13.84 9.51
CA ALA A 241 0.25 -14.26 9.26
C ALA A 241 0.15 -14.78 7.83
N LEU A 242 -0.32 -16.01 7.65
CA LEU A 242 -0.42 -16.70 6.36
C LEU A 242 -1.86 -17.18 6.13
N VAL A 243 -2.23 -17.33 4.87
CA VAL A 243 -3.56 -17.73 4.40
C VAL A 243 -3.40 -18.47 3.06
N ARG A 244 -4.39 -19.29 2.66
CA ARG A 244 -4.38 -19.81 1.29
C ARG A 244 -4.73 -18.67 0.33
N ALA A 245 -4.05 -18.58 -0.80
CA ALA A 245 -4.30 -17.55 -1.81
C ALA A 245 -5.72 -17.61 -2.41
N ALA A 246 -6.45 -18.70 -2.20
CA ALA A 246 -7.86 -18.85 -2.57
C ALA A 246 -8.84 -18.18 -1.58
N ASP A 247 -8.43 -17.94 -0.32
CA ASP A 247 -9.34 -17.48 0.74
C ASP A 247 -9.33 -15.95 0.89
N LEU A 248 -8.19 -15.29 0.59
CA LEU A 248 -8.03 -13.84 0.57
C LEU A 248 -7.22 -13.39 -0.64
N ALA A 249 -7.53 -12.21 -1.16
CA ALA A 249 -6.79 -11.58 -2.26
C ALA A 249 -5.47 -10.96 -1.81
N SER A 250 -5.40 -10.44 -0.57
CA SER A 250 -4.16 -9.91 0.03
C SER A 250 -4.24 -9.82 1.55
N LEU A 251 -3.08 -9.71 2.20
CA LEU A 251 -2.95 -9.59 3.65
C LEU A 251 -1.81 -8.62 4.02
N GLY A 252 -2.12 -7.63 4.85
CA GLY A 252 -1.14 -6.72 5.45
C GLY A 252 -1.21 -6.79 6.97
N ILE A 253 -0.08 -7.02 7.64
CA ILE A 253 0.02 -6.90 9.11
C ILE A 253 1.18 -5.98 9.48
N ASP A 254 1.04 -5.28 10.59
CA ASP A 254 2.15 -4.60 11.23
C ASP A 254 2.02 -4.55 12.75
N ALA A 255 3.15 -4.39 13.43
CA ALA A 255 3.21 -4.18 14.87
C ALA A 255 4.47 -3.40 15.25
N GLU A 256 4.27 -2.42 16.11
CA GLU A 256 5.26 -1.46 16.57
C GLU A 256 5.26 -1.41 18.10
N ALA A 257 6.40 -1.06 18.71
CA ALA A 257 6.46 -0.83 20.15
C ALA A 257 5.52 0.33 20.53
N HIS A 258 4.68 0.14 21.55
CA HIS A 258 3.71 1.12 22.02
C HIS A 258 4.43 2.27 22.73
N GLY A 259 4.79 3.28 21.94
CA GLY A 259 5.49 4.49 22.35
C GLY A 259 5.34 5.57 21.26
N PRO A 260 5.61 6.85 21.57
CA PRO A 260 5.45 7.94 20.62
C PRO A 260 6.33 7.73 19.38
N LEU A 261 5.95 8.28 18.24
CA LEU A 261 6.85 8.40 17.10
C LEU A 261 8.04 9.30 17.44
N PRO A 262 9.22 9.08 16.82
CA PRO A 262 10.32 10.02 16.92
C PRO A 262 9.92 11.41 16.41
N GLU A 263 10.49 12.45 17.00
CA GLU A 263 10.19 13.84 16.64
C GLU A 263 10.38 14.10 15.12
N GLY A 264 9.42 14.81 14.53
CA GLY A 264 9.42 15.12 13.09
C GLY A 264 9.01 13.96 12.16
N VAL A 265 8.79 12.74 12.66
CA VAL A 265 8.32 11.63 11.82
C VAL A 265 6.85 11.80 11.45
N LEU A 266 5.97 12.16 12.39
CA LEU A 266 4.53 12.26 12.13
C LEU A 266 4.19 13.17 10.92
N PRO A 267 4.70 14.41 10.77
CA PRO A 267 4.47 15.23 9.57
C PRO A 267 5.00 14.66 8.25
N SER A 268 5.82 13.60 8.29
CA SER A 268 6.31 12.90 7.10
C SER A 268 5.46 11.67 6.73
N VAL A 269 4.52 11.26 7.60
CA VAL A 269 3.70 10.04 7.43
C VAL A 269 2.19 10.26 7.61
N SER A 270 1.76 11.42 8.13
CA SER A 270 0.36 11.80 8.28
C SER A 270 -0.03 13.00 7.43
N LEU A 271 -1.19 12.93 6.79
CA LEU A 271 -1.90 14.07 6.22
C LEU A 271 -2.36 15.05 7.32
N PRO A 272 -2.61 16.34 7.02
CA PRO A 272 -3.15 17.30 7.99
C PRO A 272 -4.50 16.89 8.58
N SER A 273 -5.34 16.21 7.79
CA SER A 273 -6.61 15.58 8.20
C SER A 273 -6.40 14.53 9.30
N GLU A 274 -5.48 13.61 9.06
CA GLU A 274 -5.09 12.56 10.00
C GLU A 274 -4.59 13.17 11.30
N ALA A 275 -3.61 14.09 11.22
CA ALA A 275 -3.03 14.76 12.38
C ALA A 275 -4.07 15.54 13.23
N GLU A 276 -5.22 15.91 12.67
CA GLU A 276 -6.34 16.46 13.44
C GLU A 276 -7.27 15.40 14.05
N ARG A 277 -7.59 14.32 13.31
CA ARG A 277 -8.30 13.16 13.88
C ARG A 277 -7.51 12.56 15.04
N LEU A 278 -6.18 12.41 14.91
CA LEU A 278 -5.32 11.92 15.99
C LEU A 278 -5.36 12.81 17.24
N ARG A 279 -5.36 14.14 17.09
CA ARG A 279 -5.50 15.07 18.23
C ARG A 279 -6.83 14.90 18.97
N ARG A 280 -7.94 14.65 18.25
CA ARG A 280 -9.25 14.35 18.86
C ARG A 280 -9.32 12.96 19.49
N LEU A 281 -8.53 12.00 19.02
CA LEU A 281 -8.41 10.66 19.62
C LEU A 281 -7.56 10.70 20.90
N ALA A 282 -6.37 11.31 20.85
CA ALA A 282 -5.49 11.47 22.01
C ALA A 282 -6.12 12.25 23.17
N ALA A 283 -6.99 13.23 22.88
CA ALA A 283 -7.75 13.96 23.90
C ALA A 283 -8.82 13.12 24.64
N ARG A 284 -9.18 11.95 24.11
CA ARG A 284 -10.20 11.03 24.69
C ARG A 284 -9.59 9.72 25.20
N ARG A 285 -8.50 9.28 24.57
CA ARG A 285 -7.71 8.10 24.90
C ARG A 285 -6.21 8.45 24.90
N PRO A 286 -5.72 9.15 25.93
CA PRO A 286 -4.32 9.57 26.04
C PRO A 286 -3.36 8.40 26.34
N ASP A 287 -3.90 7.23 26.66
CA ASP A 287 -3.20 5.96 26.87
C ASP A 287 -2.64 5.35 25.57
N ILE A 288 -3.14 5.76 24.40
CA ILE A 288 -2.76 5.22 23.10
C ILE A 288 -1.87 6.20 22.34
N HIS A 289 -0.74 5.71 21.83
CA HIS A 289 0.12 6.46 20.91
C HIS A 289 -0.47 6.41 19.49
N TRP A 290 -1.51 7.22 19.28
CA TRP A 290 -2.29 7.32 18.04
C TRP A 290 -1.44 7.65 16.80
N ASP A 291 -0.32 8.34 17.00
CA ASP A 291 0.70 8.65 16.00
C ASP A 291 1.46 7.40 15.55
N ARG A 292 1.90 6.56 16.49
CA ARG A 292 2.53 5.26 16.20
C ARG A 292 1.55 4.28 15.59
N LEU A 293 0.32 4.26 16.08
CA LEU A 293 -0.76 3.43 15.56
C LEU A 293 -1.12 3.81 14.11
N LEU A 294 -1.15 5.10 13.77
CA LEU A 294 -1.30 5.55 12.38
C LEU A 294 -0.15 5.04 11.49
N PHE A 295 1.10 5.12 11.97
CA PHE A 295 2.26 4.60 11.22
C PHE A 295 2.15 3.09 10.95
N SER A 296 1.81 2.28 11.96
CA SER A 296 1.56 0.83 11.82
C SER A 296 0.42 0.54 10.82
N ALA A 297 -0.66 1.33 10.87
CA ALA A 297 -1.77 1.23 9.93
C ALA A 297 -1.32 1.50 8.49
N LYS A 298 -0.47 2.51 8.25
CA LYS A 298 0.11 2.80 6.92
C LYS A 298 1.04 1.68 6.43
N GLU A 299 1.89 1.12 7.30
CA GLU A 299 2.72 -0.06 6.98
C GLU A 299 1.84 -1.26 6.58
N SER A 300 0.72 -1.49 7.28
CA SER A 300 -0.25 -2.53 6.93
C SER A 300 -0.95 -2.27 5.59
N VAL A 301 -1.33 -1.01 5.31
CA VAL A 301 -1.89 -0.60 4.01
C VAL A 301 -0.90 -0.89 2.88
N TYR A 302 0.38 -0.53 3.04
CA TYR A 302 1.42 -0.82 2.04
C TYR A 302 1.60 -2.34 1.84
N LYS A 303 1.61 -3.13 2.92
CA LYS A 303 1.76 -4.59 2.86
C LYS A 303 0.56 -5.29 2.22
N ALA A 304 -0.65 -4.78 2.38
CA ALA A 304 -1.85 -5.25 1.69
C ALA A 304 -1.91 -4.77 0.21
N TRP A 305 -1.46 -3.55 -0.06
CA TRP A 305 -1.42 -2.93 -1.38
C TRP A 305 -0.42 -3.62 -2.33
N PHE A 306 0.82 -3.81 -1.88
CA PHE A 306 1.93 -4.17 -2.79
C PHE A 306 1.71 -5.49 -3.55
N PRO A 307 1.21 -6.59 -2.94
CA PRO A 307 0.91 -7.83 -3.67
C PRO A 307 -0.16 -7.69 -4.75
N LEU A 308 -1.06 -6.71 -4.63
CA LEU A 308 -2.17 -6.49 -5.58
C LEU A 308 -1.78 -5.60 -6.78
N THR A 309 -0.64 -4.91 -6.72
CA THR A 309 -0.28 -3.87 -7.70
C THR A 309 1.15 -3.95 -8.24
N GLY A 310 2.10 -4.47 -7.45
CA GLY A 310 3.54 -4.34 -7.72
C GLY A 310 4.06 -2.89 -7.65
N GLN A 311 3.23 -1.94 -7.20
CA GLN A 311 3.52 -0.50 -7.24
C GLN A 311 3.86 0.04 -5.84
N TRP A 312 4.66 1.11 -5.81
CA TRP A 312 4.82 1.90 -4.60
C TRP A 312 3.48 2.57 -4.23
N LEU A 313 3.29 2.83 -2.94
CA LEU A 313 2.25 3.69 -2.38
C LEU A 313 2.93 4.53 -1.31
N ASP A 314 2.83 5.85 -1.42
CA ASP A 314 3.40 6.78 -0.44
C ASP A 314 2.48 6.95 0.79
N PHE A 315 3.05 7.39 1.91
CA PHE A 315 2.27 7.70 3.11
C PHE A 315 1.20 8.78 2.85
N MET A 316 1.42 9.68 1.89
CA MET A 316 0.46 10.72 1.51
C MET A 316 -0.62 10.23 0.52
N GLU A 317 -0.53 9.00 0.00
CA GLU A 317 -1.45 8.45 -1.01
C GLU A 317 -2.60 7.63 -0.40
N ALA A 318 -2.75 7.63 0.93
CA ALA A 318 -3.90 7.08 1.65
C ALA A 318 -4.31 7.95 2.86
N ASP A 319 -5.61 8.17 3.09
CA ASP A 319 -6.16 8.84 4.28
C ASP A 319 -6.78 7.81 5.23
N ILE A 320 -6.24 7.69 6.44
CA ILE A 320 -6.63 6.71 7.44
C ILE A 320 -7.48 7.34 8.54
N GLU A 321 -8.66 6.76 8.75
CA GLU A 321 -9.55 7.03 9.87
C GLU A 321 -9.50 5.85 10.86
N LEU A 322 -9.09 6.16 12.10
CA LEU A 322 -8.99 5.23 13.22
C LEU A 322 -10.18 5.45 14.16
N THR A 323 -10.84 4.38 14.58
CA THR A 323 -11.95 4.40 15.54
C THR A 323 -11.60 3.67 16.83
N GLU A 324 -12.19 4.09 17.96
CA GLU A 324 -11.81 3.64 19.32
C GLU A 324 -12.24 2.20 19.66
N ASP A 325 -13.04 1.58 18.79
CA ASP A 325 -13.54 0.20 18.85
C ASP A 325 -12.56 -0.85 18.29
N GLY A 326 -11.35 -0.43 17.90
CA GLY A 326 -10.35 -1.30 17.27
C GLY A 326 -10.49 -1.41 15.75
N ALA A 327 -11.23 -0.51 15.09
CA ALA A 327 -11.41 -0.52 13.64
C ALA A 327 -10.67 0.61 12.89
N PHE A 328 -10.39 0.25 11.62
CA PHE A 328 -9.65 0.88 10.53
C PHE A 328 -10.40 1.21 9.23
N ARG A 329 -10.40 2.45 8.71
CA ARG A 329 -10.62 2.67 7.26
C ARG A 329 -9.45 3.43 6.64
N ALA A 330 -8.85 2.88 5.60
CA ALA A 330 -7.81 3.51 4.80
C ALA A 330 -8.33 3.80 3.39
N ALA A 331 -8.74 5.05 3.13
CA ALA A 331 -9.14 5.51 1.81
C ALA A 331 -7.90 5.68 0.91
N LEU A 332 -7.96 5.17 -0.32
CA LEU A 332 -6.87 5.26 -1.29
C LEU A 332 -7.05 6.53 -2.12
N LEU A 333 -6.05 7.43 -2.08
CA LEU A 333 -6.07 8.71 -2.78
C LEU A 333 -5.50 8.61 -4.22
N VAL A 334 -5.13 7.39 -4.62
CA VAL A 334 -4.70 6.99 -5.96
C VAL A 334 -5.59 5.86 -6.50
N PRO A 335 -5.63 5.59 -7.82
CA PRO A 335 -6.48 4.54 -8.38
C PRO A 335 -6.15 3.14 -7.84
N GLY A 336 -6.92 2.67 -6.87
CA GLY A 336 -6.64 1.43 -6.14
C GLY A 336 -6.73 0.13 -6.95
N PRO A 337 -6.38 -1.02 -6.34
CA PRO A 337 -6.25 -2.30 -7.04
C PRO A 337 -7.57 -2.80 -7.61
N LEU A 338 -7.48 -3.64 -8.65
CA LEU A 338 -8.59 -4.44 -9.17
C LEU A 338 -8.59 -5.80 -8.48
N VAL A 339 -9.65 -6.11 -7.72
CA VAL A 339 -9.86 -7.39 -7.05
C VAL A 339 -11.20 -7.95 -7.51
N GLY A 340 -11.20 -9.16 -8.08
CA GLY A 340 -12.40 -9.78 -8.66
C GLY A 340 -13.13 -8.92 -9.71
N GLY A 341 -12.38 -8.08 -10.45
CA GLY A 341 -12.93 -7.12 -11.43
C GLY A 341 -13.45 -5.81 -10.83
N ARG A 342 -13.64 -5.70 -9.51
CA ARG A 342 -14.00 -4.45 -8.83
C ARG A 342 -12.74 -3.65 -8.49
N ARG A 343 -12.75 -2.33 -8.75
CA ARG A 343 -11.71 -1.44 -8.22
C ARG A 343 -12.00 -1.13 -6.76
N LEU A 344 -11.01 -1.29 -5.88
CA LEU A 344 -11.10 -0.87 -4.48
C LEU A 344 -10.70 0.60 -4.34
N ASP A 345 -11.52 1.39 -3.66
CA ASP A 345 -11.26 2.77 -3.24
C ASP A 345 -10.69 2.87 -1.82
N HIS A 346 -10.73 1.78 -1.07
CA HIS A 346 -10.27 1.71 0.32
C HIS A 346 -9.90 0.29 0.75
N PHE A 347 -9.21 0.20 1.88
CA PHE A 347 -9.16 -1.01 2.70
C PHE A 347 -9.86 -0.77 4.04
N ALA A 348 -10.44 -1.84 4.59
CA ALA A 348 -10.85 -1.92 5.99
C ALA A 348 -9.78 -2.69 6.78
N GLY A 349 -9.55 -2.29 8.03
CA GLY A 349 -8.56 -2.91 8.91
C GLY A 349 -9.02 -2.96 10.36
N ARG A 350 -8.24 -3.63 11.19
CA ARG A 350 -8.43 -3.70 12.65
C ARG A 350 -7.12 -3.42 13.37
N TRP A 351 -7.21 -2.95 14.60
CA TRP A 351 -6.06 -2.60 15.43
C TRP A 351 -6.25 -2.96 16.90
N THR A 352 -5.14 -3.10 17.62
CA THR A 352 -5.10 -3.27 19.08
C THR A 352 -3.90 -2.53 19.68
N ALA A 353 -3.99 -2.18 20.96
CA ALA A 353 -2.92 -1.58 21.75
C ALA A 353 -2.83 -2.33 23.09
N GLN A 354 -1.95 -3.32 23.17
CA GLN A 354 -1.87 -4.29 24.26
C GLN A 354 -0.42 -4.79 24.44
N ARG A 355 -0.08 -5.26 25.65
CA ARG A 355 1.22 -5.90 25.97
C ARG A 355 2.47 -5.08 25.57
N GLY A 356 2.36 -3.75 25.52
CA GLY A 356 3.45 -2.86 25.10
C GLY A 356 3.64 -2.76 23.58
N LEU A 357 2.66 -3.21 22.79
CA LEU A 357 2.64 -3.14 21.33
C LEU A 357 1.38 -2.41 20.84
N VAL A 358 1.51 -1.66 19.75
CA VAL A 358 0.37 -1.37 18.86
C VAL A 358 0.49 -2.29 17.66
N ALA A 359 -0.62 -2.90 17.25
CA ALA A 359 -0.65 -3.80 16.10
C ALA A 359 -1.88 -3.54 15.22
N THR A 360 -1.72 -3.80 13.93
CA THR A 360 -2.70 -3.49 12.88
C THR A 360 -2.74 -4.60 11.84
N ALA A 361 -3.93 -4.90 11.32
CA ALA A 361 -4.12 -5.88 10.26
C ALA A 361 -5.17 -5.44 9.22
N ILE A 362 -4.94 -5.83 7.97
CA ILE A 362 -5.86 -5.69 6.84
C ILE A 362 -5.93 -7.05 6.13
N ALA A 363 -7.13 -7.62 6.07
CA ALA A 363 -7.46 -8.76 5.23
C ALA A 363 -8.28 -8.26 4.04
N VAL A 364 -7.77 -8.43 2.82
CA VAL A 364 -8.51 -8.07 1.59
C VAL A 364 -9.18 -9.32 1.06
N PRO A 365 -10.51 -9.47 1.16
CA PRO A 365 -11.21 -10.63 0.62
C PRO A 365 -11.19 -10.63 -0.91
N HIS A 366 -11.45 -11.80 -1.51
CA HIS A 366 -11.92 -11.86 -2.89
C HIS A 366 -13.31 -11.20 -3.01
N ALA A 367 -13.70 -10.78 -4.22
CA ALA A 367 -14.88 -9.94 -4.46
C ALA A 367 -16.20 -10.73 -4.56
#